data_AF-A0A072U6G3-F1
#
_entry.id   AF-A0A072U6G3-F1
#
_cell.length_a   1.000
_cell.length_b   1.000
_cell.length_c   1.000
_cell.angle_alpha   90.00
_cell.angle_beta   90.00
_cell.angle_gamma   90.00
#
_symmetry.space_group_name_H-M   'P 1'
#
loop_
_entity.id
_entity.type
_entity.pdbx_description
1 polymer ?
#
loop_
_entity_poly.entity_id
_entity_poly.type
_entity_poly.pdbx_seq_one_letter_code
_entity_poly.pdbx_strand_id
1 'polypeptide(L)' 'MAEIFKFIYVSIVFLFLFLGVTNVEASSRCKSDADCDCPPPFKPKCRFRSCTCSNLKVWKGPELSFI' A
#
# COMPACT_ATOMS: atom_id res chain seq x y z
N MET A 1 -37.39 20.37 3.75
CA MET A 1 -36.16 21.17 4.02
C MET A 1 -35.16 20.47 4.95
N ALA A 2 -35.57 19.52 5.82
CA ALA A 2 -34.64 18.77 6.69
C ALA A 2 -34.01 17.51 6.05
N GLU A 3 -34.62 16.95 5.01
CA GLU A 3 -34.20 15.68 4.41
C GLU A 3 -32.92 15.79 3.58
N ILE A 4 -32.71 16.93 2.91
CA ILE A 4 -31.51 17.19 2.13
C ILE A 4 -30.27 17.25 3.06
N PHE A 5 -30.41 17.87 4.24
CA PHE A 5 -29.33 17.91 5.23
C PHE A 5 -28.98 16.51 5.78
N LYS A 6 -29.98 15.65 5.97
CA LYS A 6 -29.75 14.24 6.37
C LYS A 6 -28.93 13.49 5.32
N PHE A 7 -29.26 13.65 4.03
CA PHE A 7 -28.54 12.99 2.96
C PHE A 7 -27.09 13.46 2.85
N ILE A 8 -26.86 14.78 2.92
CA ILE A 8 -25.52 15.38 2.90
C ILE A 8 -24.69 14.93 4.11
N TYR A 9 -25.28 14.85 5.29
CA TYR A 9 -24.58 14.42 6.49
C TYR A 9 -24.08 12.98 6.37
N VAL A 10 -24.94 12.06 5.91
CA VAL A 10 -24.58 10.64 5.75
C VAL A 10 -23.49 10.45 4.67
N SER A 11 -23.56 11.19 3.55
CA SER A 11 -22.55 11.10 2.50
C SER A 11 -21.18 11.61 2.94
N ILE A 12 -21.14 12.72 3.69
CA ILE A 12 -19.91 13.25 4.27
C ILE A 12 -19.27 12.24 5.24
N VAL A 13 -20.06 11.67 6.14
CA VAL A 13 -19.57 10.65 7.10
C VAL A 13 -19.02 9.42 6.36
N PHE A 14 -19.72 8.96 5.32
CA PHE A 14 -19.25 7.84 4.50
C PHE A 14 -17.91 8.12 3.83
N LEU A 15 -17.75 9.31 3.22
CA LEU A 15 -16.49 9.71 2.60
C LEU A 15 -15.34 9.80 3.61
N PHE A 16 -15.57 10.36 4.80
CA PHE A 16 -14.54 10.43 5.84
C PHE A 16 -14.09 9.06 6.31
N LEU A 17 -15.03 8.13 6.53
CA LEU A 17 -14.69 6.76 6.92
C LEU A 17 -13.90 6.04 5.81
N PHE A 18 -14.31 6.19 4.55
CA PHE A 18 -13.63 5.59 3.42
C PHE A 18 -12.20 6.15 3.22
N LEU A 19 -12.04 7.48 3.31
CA LEU A 19 -10.75 8.16 3.25
C LEU A 19 -9.84 7.82 4.45
N GLY A 20 -10.41 7.64 5.63
CA GLY A 20 -9.68 7.21 6.83
C GLY A 20 -9.14 5.78 6.71
N VAL A 21 -9.95 4.86 6.18
CA VAL A 21 -9.55 3.46 5.98
C VAL A 21 -8.58 3.30 4.81
N THR A 22 -8.76 4.01 3.70
CA THR A 22 -7.80 3.96 2.58
C THR A 22 -6.42 4.53 2.96
N ASN A 23 -6.36 5.43 3.95
CA ASN A 23 -5.08 5.91 4.49
C ASN A 23 -4.29 4.85 5.28
N VAL A 24 -4.92 3.83 5.86
CA VAL A 24 -4.16 2.75 6.53
C VAL A 24 -3.47 1.81 5.53
N GLU A 25 -3.94 1.76 4.27
CA GLU A 25 -3.23 1.08 3.18
C GLU A 25 -2.16 1.98 2.53
N ALA A 26 -2.27 3.30 2.68
CA ALA A 26 -1.31 4.28 2.15
C ALA A 26 -0.11 4.55 3.07
N SER A 27 0.00 3.87 4.22
CA SER A 27 1.25 3.88 4.99
C SER A 27 2.29 3.10 4.18
N SER A 28 3.09 3.85 3.42
CA SER A 28 4.11 3.33 2.50
C SER A 28 4.96 2.27 3.19
N ARG A 29 4.77 0.98 2.86
CA ARG A 29 5.47 -0.10 3.57
C ARG A 29 6.93 -0.23 3.16
N CYS A 30 7.40 0.54 2.18
CA CYS A 30 8.81 0.84 1.97
C CYS A 30 8.99 1.97 0.94
N LYS A 31 10.04 2.80 1.08
CA LYS A 31 10.52 3.72 0.02
C LYS A 31 11.75 3.22 -0.72
N SER A 32 12.57 2.43 -0.05
CA SER A 32 13.82 1.88 -0.57
C SER A 32 14.04 0.47 -0.02
N ASP A 33 14.94 -0.28 -0.62
CA ASP A 33 15.27 -1.64 -0.15
C ASP A 33 15.82 -1.63 1.30
N ALA A 34 16.45 -0.53 1.73
CA ALA A 34 16.97 -0.37 3.09
C ALA A 34 15.87 -0.14 4.15
N ASP A 35 14.64 0.17 3.72
CA ASP A 35 13.48 0.38 4.59
C ASP A 35 12.85 -0.96 5.06
N CYS A 36 13.34 -2.07 4.48
CA CYS A 36 12.84 -3.42 4.72
C CYS A 36 13.87 -4.24 5.50
N ASP A 37 13.44 -4.84 6.60
CA ASP A 37 14.27 -5.75 7.37
C ASP A 37 13.98 -7.20 6.97
N CYS A 38 15.01 -7.97 6.63
CA CYS A 38 14.89 -9.38 6.25
C CYS A 38 15.90 -10.21 7.02
N PRO A 39 15.52 -11.39 7.55
CA PRO A 39 16.47 -12.27 8.19
C PRO A 39 17.55 -12.72 7.18
N PRO A 40 18.82 -12.89 7.60
CA PRO A 40 19.84 -13.49 6.74
C PRO A 40 19.43 -14.94 6.37
N PRO A 41 19.68 -15.43 5.13
CA PRO A 41 20.46 -14.86 4.01
C PRO A 41 19.65 -14.05 2.98
N PHE A 42 18.42 -13.64 3.32
CA PHE A 42 17.50 -13.01 2.36
C PHE A 42 17.87 -11.55 2.11
N LYS A 43 17.72 -11.09 0.86
CA LYS A 43 17.89 -9.68 0.52
C LYS A 43 16.53 -8.97 0.49
N PRO A 44 16.39 -7.84 1.20
CA PRO A 44 15.19 -7.03 1.14
C PRO A 44 15.05 -6.36 -0.23
N LYS A 45 13.81 -6.29 -0.72
CA LYS A 45 13.42 -5.51 -1.90
C LYS A 45 12.11 -4.79 -1.67
N CYS A 46 12.09 -3.52 -1.99
CA CYS A 46 10.88 -2.73 -2.03
C CYS A 46 10.24 -2.82 -3.42
N ARG A 47 9.12 -3.54 -3.55
CA ARG A 47 8.31 -3.59 -4.78
C ARG A 47 6.91 -3.07 -4.50
N PHE A 48 6.45 -2.12 -5.31
CA PHE A 48 5.11 -1.56 -5.20
C PHE A 48 4.78 -1.05 -3.79
N ARG A 49 5.75 -0.39 -3.13
CA ARG A 49 5.66 0.05 -1.72
C ARG A 49 5.42 -1.09 -0.72
N SER A 50 5.83 -2.31 -1.04
CA SER A 50 5.77 -3.49 -0.17
C SER A 50 7.13 -4.18 -0.09
N CYS A 51 7.51 -4.60 1.12
CA CYS A 51 8.75 -5.34 1.36
C CYS A 51 8.61 -6.80 0.91
N THR A 52 9.58 -7.24 0.13
CA THR A 52 9.71 -8.63 -0.32
C THR A 52 11.11 -9.14 0.03
N CYS A 53 11.19 -10.28 0.73
CA CYS A 53 12.45 -10.96 1.02
C CYS A 53 12.66 -12.07 -0.01
N SER A 54 13.74 -12.02 -0.79
CA SER A 54 14.10 -13.08 -1.74
C SER A 54 15.48 -13.64 -1.43
N ASN A 55 15.63 -14.96 -1.54
CA ASN A 55 16.95 -15.60 -1.57
C ASN A 55 17.72 -15.08 -2.79
N LEU A 56 19.05 -14.97 -2.70
CA LEU A 56 19.94 -14.58 -3.79
C LEU A 56 19.81 -15.54 -5.00
N LYS A 57 18.82 -15.30 -5.85
CA LYS A 57 18.99 -15.23 -7.30
C LYS A 57 18.58 -13.81 -7.70
N VAL A 58 19.49 -13.10 -8.35
CA VAL A 58 19.35 -11.70 -8.79
C VAL A 58 18.02 -11.50 -9.52
N TRP A 59 17.02 -10.91 -8.86
CA TRP A 59 15.75 -10.53 -9.51
C TRP A 59 15.79 -9.09 -10.01
N LYS A 60 16.08 -8.98 -11.30
CA LYS A 60 15.98 -7.82 -12.19
C LYS A 60 14.67 -7.05 -11.97
N GLY A 61 14.71 -5.73 -12.19
CA GLY A 61 13.54 -4.84 -12.21
C GLY A 61 12.46 -5.30 -13.21
N PRO A 62 11.31 -4.61 -13.25
CA PRO A 62 10.09 -5.12 -13.83
C PRO A 62 10.17 -5.12 -15.35
N GLU A 63 10.32 -6.30 -15.96
CA GLU A 63 9.92 -6.52 -17.34
C GLU A 63 8.73 -7.47 -17.32
N LEU A 64 7.59 -6.94 -17.75
CA LEU A 64 6.39 -7.71 -18.06
C LEU A 64 6.78 -8.87 -18.97
N SER A 65 6.47 -10.10 -18.56
CA SER A 65 6.25 -11.19 -19.50
C SER A 65 4.90 -11.82 -19.17
N PHE A 66 3.90 -11.39 -19.94
CA PHE A 66 2.64 -12.11 -20.13
C PHE A 66 2.96 -13.53 -20.61
N ILE A 67 2.33 -14.52 -19.99
CA ILE A 67 1.99 -15.77 -20.66
C ILE A 67 0.63 -15.54 -21.32
#